data_AF-C2E6E7-F1
#
_entry.id   AF-C2E6E7-F1
#
_cell.length_a   1.000
_cell.length_b   1.000
_cell.length_c   1.000
_cell.angle_alpha   90.00
_cell.angle_beta   90.00
_cell.angle_gamma   90.00
#
_symmetry.space_group_name_H-M   'P 1'
#
loop_
_entity.id
_entity.type
_entity.pdbx_description
1 polymer ?
#
loop_
_entity_poly.entity_id
_entity_poly.type
_entity_poly.pdbx_seq_one_letter_code
_entity_poly.pdbx_strand_id
1 'polypeptide(L)'
;MKYTGQDIASAFVASATVFVVMAILGTVTKKDLSRWGSYASAALIGLIVAMLINMFLKSSAANYIFSFIAVIIFTVLTAWDAQRMKNIYLQFGGEVSTNGLAVMGALQLYLDFVNLFLQFLTIFGSNDNNN
;
A
#
# COMPACT_ATOMS: atom_id res chain seq x y z
N MET A 1 -6.32 -18.27 18.09
CA MET A 1 -6.72 -17.85 16.72
C MET A 1 -6.05 -16.50 16.50
N LYS A 2 -5.26 -16.31 15.43
CA LYS A 2 -4.31 -15.18 15.34
C LYS A 2 -4.96 -13.85 14.88
N TYR A 3 -6.17 -13.91 14.31
CA TYR A 3 -6.99 -12.76 13.93
C TYR A 3 -8.48 -13.11 14.11
N THR A 4 -9.27 -12.16 14.60
CA THR A 4 -10.73 -12.30 14.72
C THR A 4 -11.44 -11.84 13.46
N GLY A 5 -12.72 -12.22 13.29
CA GLY A 5 -13.54 -11.68 12.20
C GLY A 5 -13.69 -10.15 12.28
N GLN A 6 -13.68 -9.60 13.50
CA GLN A 6 -13.69 -8.17 13.74
C GLN A 6 -12.40 -7.49 13.26
N ASP A 7 -11.22 -8.08 13.52
CA ASP A 7 -9.94 -7.54 13.04
C ASP A 7 -9.90 -7.46 11.51
N ILE A 8 -10.36 -8.53 10.85
CA ILE A 8 -10.39 -8.63 9.39
C ILE A 8 -11.33 -7.57 8.81
N ALA A 9 -12.53 -7.43 9.37
CA ALA A 9 -13.50 -6.42 8.92
C ALA A 9 -12.96 -5.00 9.11
N SER A 10 -12.35 -4.72 10.26
CA SER A 10 -11.75 -3.42 10.58
C SER A 10 -10.61 -3.08 9.62
N ALA A 11 -9.72 -4.05 9.37
CA ALA A 11 -8.61 -3.91 8.44
C ALA A 11 -9.08 -3.63 7.01
N PHE A 12 -10.11 -4.36 6.56
CA PHE A 12 -10.69 -4.19 5.23
C PHE A 12 -11.31 -2.80 5.04
N VAL A 13 -12.11 -2.34 6.01
CA VAL A 13 -12.75 -1.02 5.94
C VAL A 13 -11.70 0.09 5.94
N ALA A 14 -10.68 -0.01 6.81
CA ALA A 14 -9.59 0.95 6.87
C ALA A 14 -8.78 0.98 5.57
N SER A 15 -8.35 -0.18 5.06
CA SER A 15 -7.57 -0.27 3.83
C SER A 15 -8.37 0.20 2.62
N ALA A 16 -9.64 -0.18 2.50
CA ALA A 16 -10.51 0.23 1.40
C ALA A 16 -10.71 1.74 1.38
N THR A 17 -10.93 2.35 2.55
CA THR A 17 -11.11 3.80 2.68
C THR A 17 -9.84 4.55 2.23
N VAL A 18 -8.68 4.17 2.77
CA VAL A 18 -7.40 4.81 2.40
C VAL A 18 -7.10 4.60 0.92
N PHE A 19 -7.25 3.37 0.42
CA PHE A 19 -6.98 3.03 -0.96
C PHE A 19 -7.86 3.82 -1.93
N VAL A 20 -9.19 3.86 -1.72
CA VAL A 20 -10.11 4.59 -2.60
C VAL A 20 -9.80 6.09 -2.59
N VAL A 21 -9.59 6.67 -1.41
CA VAL A 21 -9.25 8.10 -1.30
C VAL A 21 -7.95 8.40 -2.04
N MET A 22 -6.89 7.62 -1.82
CA MET A 22 -5.59 7.87 -2.44
C MET A 22 -5.59 7.58 -3.94
N ALA A 23 -6.29 6.55 -4.41
CA ALA A 23 -6.44 6.25 -5.82
C ALA A 23 -7.20 7.37 -6.56
N ILE A 24 -8.27 7.90 -5.96
CA ILE A 24 -8.98 9.07 -6.50
C ILE A 24 -8.03 10.28 -6.50
N LEU A 25 -7.36 10.58 -5.39
CA LEU A 25 -6.44 11.71 -5.29
C LEU A 25 -5.33 11.64 -6.35
N GLY A 26 -4.72 10.46 -6.54
CA GLY A 26 -3.68 10.23 -7.55
C GLY A 26 -4.17 10.41 -8.98
N THR A 27 -5.41 9.99 -9.27
CA THR A 27 -6.01 10.15 -10.61
C THR A 27 -6.49 11.57 -10.89
N VAL A 28 -7.01 12.30 -9.92
CA VAL A 28 -7.56 13.66 -10.15
C VAL A 28 -6.54 14.77 -9.99
N THR A 29 -5.51 14.57 -9.16
CA THR A 29 -4.51 15.61 -8.92
C THR A 29 -3.68 15.94 -10.15
N LYS A 30 -3.38 17.22 -10.31
CA LYS A 30 -2.51 17.75 -11.38
C LYS A 30 -1.06 17.88 -10.94
N LYS A 31 -0.78 17.75 -9.64
CA LYS A 31 0.58 17.82 -9.09
C LYS A 31 1.32 16.54 -9.44
N ASP A 32 2.54 16.65 -9.94
CA ASP A 32 3.39 15.50 -10.19
C ASP A 32 3.83 14.84 -8.86
N LEU A 33 3.41 13.58 -8.64
CA LEU A 33 3.78 12.76 -7.50
C LEU A 33 5.08 11.99 -7.71
N SER A 34 5.74 12.06 -8.86
CA SER A 34 6.92 11.22 -9.17
C SER A 34 8.04 11.32 -8.14
N ARG A 35 8.27 12.51 -7.57
CA ARG A 35 9.23 12.69 -6.46
C ARG A 35 8.80 11.97 -5.18
N TRP A 36 7.53 12.07 -4.82
CA TRP A 36 6.96 11.40 -3.65
C TRP A 36 6.98 9.89 -3.81
N GLY A 37 6.63 9.38 -5.00
CA GLY A 37 6.73 7.97 -5.34
C GLY A 37 8.14 7.42 -5.23
N SER A 38 9.14 8.17 -5.72
CA SER A 38 10.56 7.80 -5.60
C SER A 38 11.01 7.72 -4.13
N TYR A 39 10.69 8.72 -3.32
CA TYR A 39 11.04 8.71 -1.89
C TYR A 39 10.33 7.60 -1.12
N ALA A 40 9.04 7.38 -1.39
CA ALA A 40 8.28 6.30 -0.76
C ALA A 40 8.80 4.92 -1.17
N SER A 41 9.21 4.74 -2.43
CA SER A 41 9.82 3.50 -2.92
C SER A 41 11.17 3.23 -2.24
N ALA A 42 12.02 4.26 -2.09
CA ALA A 42 13.27 4.14 -1.36
C ALA A 42 13.04 3.80 0.13
N ALA A 43 12.05 4.46 0.76
CA ALA A 43 11.65 4.17 2.14
C ALA A 43 11.12 2.74 2.30
N LEU A 44 10.35 2.23 1.32
CA LEU A 44 9.84 0.86 1.30
C LEU A 44 10.99 -0.15 1.32
N ILE A 45 12.03 0.07 0.51
CA ILE A 45 13.23 -0.79 0.50
C ILE A 45 13.89 -0.78 1.89
N GLY A 46 14.05 0.39 2.50
CA GLY A 46 14.59 0.51 3.86
C GLY A 46 13.75 -0.24 4.89
N LEU A 47 12.42 -0.15 4.79
CA LEU A 47 11.50 -0.88 5.65
C LEU A 47 11.61 -2.40 5.47
N ILE A 48 11.74 -2.89 4.23
CA ILE A 48 11.94 -4.31 3.95
C ILE A 48 13.22 -4.82 4.60
N VAL A 49 14.32 -4.07 4.50
CA VAL A 49 15.59 -4.41 5.17
C VAL A 49 15.40 -4.45 6.69
N ALA A 50 14.71 -3.47 7.28
CA ALA A 50 14.43 -3.45 8.71
C ALA A 50 13.56 -4.65 9.16
N MET A 51 12.56 -5.04 8.37
CA MET A 51 11.73 -6.23 8.63
C MET A 51 12.55 -7.52 8.56
N LEU A 52 13.48 -7.63 7.59
CA LEU A 52 14.39 -8.77 7.49
C LEU A 52 15.30 -8.88 8.71
N ILE A 53 15.87 -7.78 9.18
CA ILE A 53 16.67 -7.75 10.41
C ILE A 53 15.80 -8.17 11.61
N ASN A 54 14.57 -7.64 11.70
CA ASN A 54 13.68 -7.99 12.80
C ASN A 54 13.23 -9.46 12.79
N MET A 55 13.33 -10.16 11.67
CA MET A 55 13.07 -11.60 11.61
C MET A 55 14.04 -12.40 12.51
N PHE A 56 15.28 -11.94 12.63
CA PHE A 56 16.30 -12.52 13.52
C PHE A 56 16.12 -12.08 14.97
N LEU A 57 15.73 -10.81 15.18
CA LEU A 57 15.51 -10.25 16.52
C LEU A 57 14.19 -10.71 17.14
N LYS A 58 13.21 -11.08 16.33
CA LYS A 58 11.85 -11.50 16.72
C LYS A 58 11.12 -10.51 17.63
N SER A 59 11.33 -9.20 17.44
CA SER A 59 10.67 -8.18 18.26
C SER A 59 9.25 -7.91 17.77
N SER A 60 8.25 -8.23 18.59
CA SER A 60 6.84 -7.93 18.34
C SER A 60 6.56 -6.42 18.32
N ALA A 61 7.24 -5.66 19.19
CA ALA A 61 7.08 -4.20 19.24
C ALA A 61 7.59 -3.53 17.96
N ALA A 62 8.72 -3.99 17.41
CA ALA A 62 9.25 -3.49 16.15
C ALA A 62 8.30 -3.80 14.99
N ASN A 63 7.76 -5.02 14.91
CA ASN A 63 6.76 -5.38 13.90
C ASN A 63 5.52 -4.48 13.95
N TYR A 64 5.03 -4.18 15.16
CA TYR A 64 3.90 -3.27 15.34
C TYR A 64 4.22 -1.86 14.84
N ILE A 65 5.37 -1.29 15.20
CA ILE A 65 5.80 0.03 14.70
C ILE A 65 5.97 0.04 13.17
N PHE A 66 6.57 -1.02 12.60
CA PHE A 66 6.77 -1.14 11.17
C PHE A 66 5.47 -1.15 10.38
N SER A 67 4.40 -1.73 10.92
CA SER A 67 3.10 -1.72 10.26
C SER A 67 2.53 -0.31 10.09
N PHE A 68 2.68 0.59 11.06
CA PHE A 68 2.29 2.01 10.89
C PHE A 68 3.14 2.72 9.83
N ILE A 69 4.45 2.51 9.85
CA ILE A 69 5.36 3.09 8.85
C ILE A 69 4.98 2.58 7.45
N ALA A 70 4.69 1.28 7.32
CA ALA A 70 4.24 0.65 6.09
C ALA A 70 2.96 1.31 5.57
N VAL A 71 1.95 1.51 6.43
CA VAL A 71 0.70 2.19 6.04
C VAL A 71 0.98 3.57 5.44
N ILE A 72 1.84 4.38 6.07
CA ILE A 72 2.18 5.71 5.56
C ILE A 72 2.86 5.62 4.18
N ILE A 73 3.82 4.72 4.03
CA ILE A 73 4.55 4.51 2.77
C ILE A 73 3.59 4.06 1.66
N PHE A 74 2.78 3.03 1.92
CA PHE A 74 1.85 2.48 0.94
C PHE A 74 0.73 3.47 0.59
N THR A 75 0.32 4.34 1.52
CA THR A 75 -0.62 5.42 1.25
C THR A 75 -0.08 6.38 0.16
N VAL A 76 1.19 6.78 0.29
CA VAL A 76 1.85 7.64 -0.71
C VAL A 76 2.06 6.90 -2.03
N LEU A 77 2.49 5.63 -1.98
CA LEU A 77 2.69 4.80 -3.17
C LEU A 77 1.38 4.59 -3.93
N THR A 78 0.27 4.32 -3.25
CA THR A 78 -1.06 4.15 -3.89
C THR A 78 -1.45 5.37 -4.73
N ALA A 79 -1.27 6.57 -4.19
CA ALA A 79 -1.57 7.80 -4.92
C ALA A 79 -0.64 8.00 -6.13
N TRP A 80 0.65 7.68 -5.97
CA TRP A 80 1.62 7.76 -7.06
C TRP A 80 1.34 6.72 -8.16
N ASP A 81 1.02 5.48 -7.80
CA ASP A 81 0.75 4.39 -8.72
C ASP A 81 -0.55 4.62 -9.50
N ALA A 82 -1.58 5.15 -8.85
CA ALA A 82 -2.80 5.60 -9.51
C ALA A 82 -2.52 6.72 -10.53
N GLN A 83 -1.68 7.71 -10.18
CA GLN A 83 -1.28 8.76 -11.11
C GLN A 83 -0.45 8.22 -12.27
N ARG A 84 0.50 7.34 -11.98
CA ARG A 84 1.37 6.71 -12.98
C ARG A 84 0.55 5.91 -13.97
N MET A 85 -0.43 5.14 -13.52
CA MET A 85 -1.29 4.34 -14.38
C MET A 85 -2.15 5.20 -15.30
N LYS A 86 -2.72 6.29 -14.77
CA LYS A 86 -3.40 7.31 -15.58
C LYS A 86 -2.47 7.88 -16.66
N ASN A 87 -1.24 8.25 -16.31
CA ASN A 87 -0.28 8.82 -17.26
C ASN A 87 0.11 7.83 -18.36
N ILE A 88 0.34 6.57 -18.02
CA ILE A 88 0.62 5.50 -18.99
C ILE A 88 -0.57 5.32 -19.94
N TYR A 89 -1.80 5.27 -19.42
CA TYR A 89 -3.00 5.12 -20.24
C TYR A 89 -3.17 6.28 -21.22
N LEU A 90 -2.92 7.52 -20.79
CA LEU A 90 -3.01 8.71 -21.63
C LEU A 90 -1.90 8.77 -22.71
N GLN A 91 -0.71 8.25 -22.43
CA GLN A 91 0.41 8.24 -23.38
C GLN A 91 0.30 7.12 -24.41
N PHE A 92 -0.13 5.92 -24.01
CA PHE A 92 -0.03 4.70 -24.83
C PHE A 92 -1.38 4.16 -25.32
N GLY A 93 -2.49 4.88 -25.10
CA GLY A 93 -3.85 4.45 -25.45
C GLY A 93 -4.10 4.15 -26.93
N GLY A 94 -3.16 4.48 -27.83
CA GLY A 94 -3.23 4.17 -29.27
C GLY A 94 -2.18 3.19 -29.82
N GLU A 95 -1.09 2.91 -29.10
CA GLU A 95 0.07 2.16 -29.64
C GLU A 95 0.28 0.79 -28.97
N VAL A 96 -0.24 0.57 -27.76
CA VAL A 96 -0.07 -0.66 -26.98
C VAL A 96 -1.43 -1.32 -26.78
N SER A 97 -1.47 -2.66 -26.66
CA SER A 97 -2.68 -3.38 -26.27
C SER A 97 -3.24 -2.81 -24.98
N THR A 98 -4.35 -2.07 -25.10
CA THR A 98 -5.05 -1.41 -24.00
C THR A 98 -5.45 -2.39 -22.90
N ASN A 99 -5.75 -3.64 -23.27
CA ASN A 99 -6.05 -4.73 -22.35
C ASN A 99 -4.84 -5.11 -21.48
N GLY A 100 -3.64 -5.19 -22.06
CA GLY A 100 -2.43 -5.54 -21.29
C GLY A 100 -2.07 -4.47 -20.26
N LEU A 101 -2.19 -3.20 -20.65
CA LEU A 101 -1.97 -2.08 -19.74
C LEU A 101 -3.00 -2.03 -18.61
N ALA A 102 -4.28 -2.28 -18.93
CA ALA A 102 -5.34 -2.33 -17.93
C ALA A 102 -5.13 -3.46 -16.90
N VAL A 103 -4.72 -4.65 -17.34
CA VAL A 103 -4.44 -5.78 -16.45
C VAL A 103 -3.24 -5.48 -15.54
N MET A 104 -2.15 -4.95 -16.10
CA MET A 104 -0.98 -4.57 -15.32
C MET A 104 -1.32 -3.50 -14.27
N GLY A 105 -2.13 -2.50 -14.65
CA GLY A 105 -2.56 -1.46 -13.74
C GLY A 105 -3.48 -1.93 -12.64
N ALA A 106 -4.44 -2.79 -12.97
CA ALA A 106 -5.30 -3.42 -11.98
C ALA A 106 -4.49 -4.27 -10.99
N LEU A 107 -3.50 -5.03 -11.48
CA LEU A 107 -2.63 -5.84 -10.64
C LEU A 107 -1.77 -4.98 -9.70
N GLN A 108 -1.18 -3.89 -10.20
CA GLN A 108 -0.38 -2.99 -9.38
C GLN A 108 -1.21 -2.36 -8.26
N LEU A 109 -2.37 -1.80 -8.60
CA LEU A 109 -3.29 -1.21 -7.62
C LEU A 109 -3.86 -2.26 -6.64
N TYR A 110 -4.09 -3.49 -7.10
CA TYR A 110 -4.48 -4.59 -6.22
C TYR A 110 -3.40 -4.90 -5.19
N LEU A 111 -2.12 -4.94 -5.60
CA LEU A 111 -1.01 -5.17 -4.67
C LEU A 111 -0.89 -4.04 -3.63
N ASP A 112 -1.11 -2.79 -4.03
CA ASP A 112 -1.15 -1.66 -3.08
C ASP A 112 -2.25 -1.84 -2.03
N PHE A 113 -3.46 -2.22 -2.47
CA PHE A 113 -4.58 -2.49 -1.57
C PHE A 113 -4.27 -3.64 -0.61
N VAL A 114 -3.76 -4.77 -1.12
CA VAL A 114 -3.42 -5.94 -0.30
C VAL A 114 -2.34 -5.59 0.72
N ASN A 115 -1.33 -4.82 0.33
CA ASN A 115 -0.30 -4.37 1.25
C ASN A 115 -0.89 -3.51 2.37
N LEU A 116 -1.71 -2.50 2.06
CA LEU A 116 -2.40 -1.72 3.09
C LEU A 116 -3.25 -2.61 4.02
N PHE A 117 -3.99 -3.55 3.45
CA PHE A 117 -4.83 -4.48 4.20
C PHE A 117 -4.01 -5.32 5.19
N LEU A 118 -2.90 -5.91 4.76
CA LEU A 118 -2.04 -6.72 5.63
C LEU A 118 -1.43 -5.90 6.78
N GLN A 119 -1.09 -4.64 6.52
CA GLN A 119 -0.54 -3.77 7.56
C GLN A 119 -1.61 -3.36 8.57
N PHE A 120 -2.81 -2.98 8.12
CA PHE A 120 -3.93 -2.73 9.03
C PHE A 120 -4.34 -3.98 9.81
N LEU A 121 -4.33 -5.15 9.17
CA LEU A 121 -4.60 -6.42 9.84
C LEU A 121 -3.57 -6.69 10.95
N THR A 122 -2.30 -6.37 10.69
CA THR A 122 -1.24 -6.47 11.71
C THR A 122 -1.48 -5.49 12.86
N ILE A 123 -1.90 -4.26 12.57
CA ILE A 123 -2.20 -3.24 13.58
C ILE A 123 -3.36 -3.69 14.47
N PHE A 124 -4.50 -4.04 13.89
CA PHE A 124 -5.69 -4.39 14.65
C PHE A 124 -5.55 -5.73 15.36
N GLY A 125 -4.98 -6.74 14.70
CA GLY A 125 -4.73 -8.04 15.32
C GLY A 125 -3.66 -8.02 16.41
N SER A 126 -2.68 -7.12 16.37
CA SER A 126 -1.71 -6.98 17.46
C SER A 126 -2.31 -6.30 18.69
N ASN A 127 -3.30 -5.42 18.50
CA ASN A 127 -3.96 -4.73 19.60
C ASN A 127 -4.84 -5.68 20.43
N ASP A 128 -5.47 -6.67 19.80
CA ASP A 128 -6.33 -7.66 20.46
C ASP A 128 -5.55 -8.72 21.26
N ASN A 129 -4.28 -8.97 20.93
CA ASN A 129 -3.41 -9.89 21.68
C ASN A 129 -2.82 -9.28 22.96
N ASN A 130 -2.98 -7.97 23.19
CA ASN A 130 -2.42 -7.24 24.32
C ASN A 130 -3.48 -6.84 25.38
N ASN A 131 -4.73 -7.26 25.20
CA ASN A 131 -5.83 -7.16 26.19
C ASN A 131 -6.28 -8.56 26.63
#